data_AF-A0A2J0LNU5-F1
#
_entry.id   AF-A0A2J0LNU5-F1
#
_cell.length_a   1.000
_cell.length_b   1.000
_cell.length_c   1.000
_cell.angle_alpha   90.00
_cell.angle_beta   90.00
_cell.angle_gamma   90.00
#
_symmetry.space_group_name_H-M   'P 1'
#
loop_
_entity.id
_entity.type
_entity.pdbx_description
1 polymer ?
#
loop_
_entity_poly.entity_id
_entity_poly.type
_entity_poly.pdbx_seq_one_letter_code
_entity_poly.pdbx_strand_id
1 'polypeptide(L)'
;MANFKRNIFAVKSRLQLKYALLLIFSMLIPSMFMGLCMYYFIFSIITEGLGIPEPIAYNLFPVLNKINLMMALGLPVIFIGFLIAGIYISNKLIGPINRLKKDLQQIAEGDISHRIKMREGDDLLFIAELVNKILDRKS
;
A
#
# COMPACT_ATOMS: atom_id res chain seq x y z
N MET A 1 -16.52 12.68 -30.21
CA MET A 1 -15.95 11.53 -29.46
C MET A 1 -15.29 12.07 -28.19
N ALA A 2 -15.96 11.95 -27.04
CA ALA A 2 -15.42 12.45 -25.77
C ALA A 2 -14.39 11.45 -25.22
N ASN A 3 -13.11 11.80 -25.30
CA ASN A 3 -12.02 11.08 -24.66
C ASN A 3 -12.14 11.23 -23.12
N PHE A 4 -12.88 10.33 -22.47
CA PHE A 4 -12.81 10.18 -21.02
C PHE A 4 -11.43 9.61 -20.67
N LYS A 5 -10.47 10.52 -20.43
CA LYS A 5 -9.15 10.22 -19.89
C LYS A 5 -9.38 9.51 -18.54
N ARG A 6 -9.31 8.17 -18.52
CA ARG A 6 -9.46 7.35 -17.32
C ARG A 6 -8.41 7.82 -16.32
N ASN A 7 -8.84 8.54 -15.30
CA ASN A 7 -7.94 9.12 -14.30
C ASN A 7 -7.58 8.00 -13.30
N ILE A 8 -6.65 7.13 -13.71
CA ILE A 8 -6.25 5.90 -12.98
C ILE A 8 -5.58 6.26 -11.64
N PHE A 9 -5.04 7.46 -11.49
CA PHE A 9 -4.31 7.89 -10.29
C PHE A 9 -5.12 8.69 -9.27
N ALA A 10 -6.38 9.02 -9.56
CA ALA A 10 -7.17 9.81 -8.62
C ALA A 10 -7.72 8.91 -7.50
N VAL A 11 -7.21 9.09 -6.28
CA VAL A 11 -7.77 8.50 -5.05
C VAL A 11 -9.17 9.08 -4.84
N LYS A 12 -10.21 8.38 -5.30
CA LYS A 12 -11.59 8.90 -5.30
C LYS A 12 -12.46 8.33 -4.18
N SER A 13 -12.08 7.19 -3.60
CA SER A 13 -12.88 6.52 -2.57
C SER A 13 -12.30 6.74 -1.17
N ARG A 14 -13.16 6.97 -0.17
CA ARG A 14 -12.78 6.98 1.26
C ARG A 14 -12.03 5.70 1.66
N LEU A 15 -12.35 4.57 1.02
CA LEU A 15 -11.67 3.30 1.25
C LEU A 15 -10.23 3.31 0.71
N GLN A 16 -10.04 3.88 -0.49
CA GLN A 16 -8.73 4.02 -1.12
C GLN A 16 -7.78 4.90 -0.31
N LEU A 17 -8.30 5.99 0.24
CA LEU A 17 -7.53 6.90 1.09
C LEU A 17 -7.04 6.19 2.36
N LYS A 18 -7.90 5.38 3.00
CA LYS A 18 -7.51 4.58 4.16
C LYS A 18 -6.38 3.62 3.84
N TYR A 19 -6.46 2.90 2.71
CA TYR A 19 -5.39 1.99 2.29
C TYR A 19 -4.11 2.72 1.87
N ALA A 20 -4.21 3.84 1.17
CA ALA A 20 -3.05 4.65 0.79
C ALA A 20 -2.34 5.20 2.03
N LEU A 21 -3.08 5.70 3.02
CA LEU A 21 -2.53 6.13 4.30
C LEU A 21 -1.88 4.97 5.05
N LEU A 22 -2.55 3.82 5.12
CA LEU A 22 -1.99 2.62 5.73
C LEU A 22 -0.66 2.21 5.06
N LEU A 23 -0.60 2.25 3.73
CA LEU A 23 0.62 1.97 2.97
C LEU A 23 1.74 2.96 3.30
N ILE A 24 1.45 4.26 3.33
CA ILE A 24 2.42 5.30 3.69
C ILE A 24 2.98 5.06 5.10
N PHE A 25 2.10 4.83 6.09
CA PHE A 25 2.55 4.54 7.46
C PHE A 25 3.33 3.24 7.55
N SER A 26 2.93 2.20 6.81
CA SER A 26 3.65 0.92 6.77
C SER A 26 5.07 1.03 6.20
N MET A 27 5.34 2.04 5.36
CA MET A 27 6.68 2.30 4.82
C MET A 27 7.47 3.24 5.74
N LEU A 28 6.81 4.25 6.28
CA LEU A 28 7.44 5.31 7.05
C LEU A 28 7.88 4.84 8.44
N ILE A 29 7.04 4.08 9.15
CA ILE A 29 7.36 3.62 10.52
C ILE A 29 8.59 2.71 10.53
N PRO A 30 8.70 1.64 9.72
CA PRO A 30 9.88 0.79 9.71
C PRO A 30 11.12 1.52 9.21
N SER A 31 10.97 2.43 8.25
CA SER A 31 12.11 3.22 7.76
C SER A 31 12.67 4.15 8.84
N MET A 32 11.79 4.81 9.61
CA MET A 32 12.24 5.65 10.74
C MET A 32 12.87 4.80 11.83
N PHE A 33 12.26 3.66 12.17
CA PHE A 33 12.81 2.71 13.14
C PHE A 33 14.19 2.21 12.72
N MET A 34 14.36 1.80 11.47
CA MET A 34 15.63 1.35 10.92
C MET A 34 16.69 2.46 10.94
N GLY A 35 16.33 3.69 10.57
CA GLY A 35 17.23 4.84 10.65
C GLY A 35 17.68 5.14 12.08
N LEU A 36 16.75 5.05 13.05
CA LEU A 36 17.05 5.21 14.46
C LEU A 36 17.99 4.10 14.98
N CYS A 37 17.69 2.83 14.66
CA CYS A 37 18.53 1.69 15.01
C CYS A 37 19.94 1.82 14.44
N MET A 38 20.07 2.22 13.16
CA MET A 38 21.37 2.48 12.55
C MET A 38 22.14 3.59 13.28
N TYR A 39 21.47 4.71 13.61
CA TYR A 39 22.11 5.80 14.35
C TYR A 39 22.60 5.36 15.73
N TYR A 40 21.77 4.64 16.50
CA TYR A 40 22.19 4.09 17.79
C TYR A 40 23.31 3.06 17.66
N PHE A 41 23.29 2.22 16.62
CA PHE A 41 24.35 1.25 16.36
C PHE A 41 25.69 1.95 16.08
N ILE A 42 25.70 2.96 15.21
CA ILE A 42 26.90 3.77 14.93
C ILE A 42 27.39 4.44 16.21
N PHE A 43 26.49 5.03 16.99
CA PHE A 43 26.84 5.65 18.26
C PHE A 43 27.45 4.63 19.23
N SER A 44 26.86 3.44 19.39
CA SER A 44 27.39 2.34 20.22
C SER A 44 28.79 1.93 19.78
N ILE A 45 29.07 1.78 18.47
CA ILE A 45 30.42 1.47 17.96
C ILE A 45 31.43 2.57 18.33
N ILE A 46 31.03 3.85 18.26
CA ILE A 46 31.90 4.98 18.63
C ILE A 46 32.12 5.02 20.15
N THR A 47 31.10 4.79 20.97
CA THR A 47 31.17 4.92 22.43
C THR A 47 31.75 3.69 23.13
N GLU A 48 31.46 2.48 22.66
CA GLU A 48 32.11 1.25 23.15
C GLU A 48 33.56 1.17 22.65
N GLY A 49 33.84 1.86 21.54
CA GLY A 49 35.17 2.22 21.08
C GLY A 49 35.91 3.26 21.94
N LEU A 50 35.86 3.16 23.27
CA LEU A 50 36.73 3.90 24.21
C LEU A 50 38.27 3.67 23.98
N GLY A 51 38.65 2.97 22.91
CA GLY A 51 40.01 2.82 22.40
C GLY A 51 40.18 3.16 20.91
N ILE A 52 39.18 3.77 20.25
CA ILE A 52 39.30 4.20 18.86
C ILE A 52 39.96 5.59 18.84
N PRO A 53 41.21 5.73 18.37
CA PRO A 53 41.85 7.04 18.27
C PRO A 53 41.02 7.99 17.38
N GLU A 54 40.84 9.24 17.83
CA GLU A 54 40.28 10.41 17.11
C GLU A 54 40.34 10.35 15.57
N PRO A 55 41.48 10.01 14.93
CA PRO A 55 41.59 9.87 13.47
C PRO A 55 40.62 8.87 12.82
N ILE A 56 40.19 7.81 13.50
CA ILE A 56 39.27 6.82 12.94
C ILE A 56 37.82 7.36 12.95
N ALA A 57 37.45 8.11 13.99
CA ALA A 57 36.16 8.81 14.04
C ALA A 57 36.03 9.83 12.89
N TYR A 58 37.11 10.56 12.58
CA TYR A 58 37.15 11.48 11.45
C TYR A 58 36.86 10.79 10.11
N ASN A 59 37.39 9.57 9.92
CA ASN A 59 37.17 8.78 8.72
C ASN A 59 35.75 8.18 8.61
N LEU A 60 34.99 8.11 9.72
CA LEU A 60 33.61 7.60 9.74
C LEU A 60 32.59 8.64 9.29
N PHE A 61 32.77 9.93 9.62
CA PHE A 61 31.89 11.01 9.18
C PHE A 61 31.61 11.05 7.66
N PRO A 62 32.61 10.96 6.77
CA PRO A 62 32.34 10.96 5.33
C PRO A 62 31.59 9.71 4.88
N VAL A 63 31.81 8.55 5.53
CA VAL A 63 31.07 7.32 5.25
C VAL A 63 29.60 7.47 5.65
N LEU A 64 29.33 8.04 6.82
CA LEU A 64 27.97 8.35 7.30
C LEU A 64 27.25 9.31 6.36
N ASN A 65 27.91 10.38 5.92
CA ASN A 65 27.32 11.32 4.96
C ASN A 65 27.00 10.64 3.62
N LYS A 66 27.86 9.72 3.16
CA LYS A 66 27.61 8.96 1.94
C LYS A 66 26.40 8.03 2.09
N ILE A 67 26.29 7.32 3.22
CA ILE A 67 25.15 6.45 3.52
C ILE A 67 23.86 7.27 3.62
N ASN A 68 23.88 8.39 4.36
CA ASN A 68 22.73 9.28 4.48
C ASN A 68 22.28 9.83 3.13
N LEU A 69 23.23 10.22 2.26
CA LEU A 69 22.92 10.70 0.92
C LEU A 69 22.34 9.59 0.03
N MET A 70 22.88 8.37 0.10
CA MET A 70 22.34 7.20 -0.59
C MET A 70 20.93 6.86 -0.10
N MET A 71 20.69 6.90 1.21
CA MET A 71 19.35 6.69 1.78
C MET A 71 18.39 7.80 1.36
N ALA A 72 18.81 9.06 1.44
CA ALA A 72 17.99 10.21 1.07
C ALA A 72 17.56 10.19 -0.40
N LEU A 73 18.40 9.65 -1.30
CA LEU A 73 18.09 9.53 -2.72
C LEU A 73 17.38 8.22 -3.07
N GLY A 74 17.77 7.09 -2.46
CA GLY A 74 17.23 5.77 -2.77
C GLY A 74 15.86 5.50 -2.16
N LEU A 75 15.64 5.94 -0.92
CA LEU A 75 14.40 5.69 -0.20
C LEU A 75 13.17 6.31 -0.89
N PRO A 76 13.20 7.56 -1.40
CA PRO A 76 12.08 8.12 -2.15
C PRO A 76 11.75 7.34 -3.42
N VAL A 77 12.76 6.85 -4.15
CA VAL A 77 12.54 6.08 -5.39
C VAL A 77 11.78 4.79 -5.09
N ILE A 78 12.21 4.07 -4.04
CA ILE A 78 11.55 2.85 -3.59
C ILE A 78 10.12 3.17 -3.13
N PHE A 79 9.94 4.22 -2.32
CA PHE A 79 8.62 4.61 -1.80
C PHE A 79 7.66 4.98 -2.93
N ILE A 80 8.11 5.74 -3.92
CA ILE A 80 7.29 6.07 -5.11
C ILE A 80 6.89 4.79 -5.84
N GLY A 81 7.81 3.85 -6.05
CA GLY A 81 7.53 2.56 -6.69
C GLY A 81 6.45 1.77 -5.95
N PHE A 82 6.56 1.66 -4.63
CA PHE A 82 5.57 0.99 -3.80
C PHE A 82 4.22 1.73 -3.76
N LEU A 83 4.21 3.06 -3.73
CA LEU A 83 2.97 3.84 -3.80
C LEU A 83 2.23 3.61 -5.11
N ILE A 84 2.95 3.60 -6.23
CA ILE A 84 2.37 3.30 -7.55
C ILE A 84 1.78 1.89 -7.55
N ALA A 85 2.53 0.89 -7.08
CA ALA A 85 2.07 -0.50 -7.01
C ALA A 85 0.83 -0.64 -6.10
N GLY A 86 0.87 -0.04 -4.91
CA GLY A 86 -0.24 -0.08 -3.95
C GLY A 86 -1.51 0.60 -4.46
N ILE A 87 -1.38 1.76 -5.11
CA ILE A 87 -2.52 2.45 -5.76
C ILE A 87 -3.08 1.59 -6.89
N TYR A 88 -2.23 0.99 -7.71
CA TYR A 88 -2.65 0.12 -8.80
C TYR A 88 -3.47 -1.08 -8.30
N ILE A 89 -2.96 -1.79 -7.27
CA ILE A 89 -3.67 -2.92 -6.65
C ILE A 89 -4.98 -2.46 -6.02
N SER A 90 -4.96 -1.34 -5.28
CA SER A 90 -6.16 -0.79 -4.64
C SER A 90 -7.26 -0.45 -5.66
N ASN A 91 -6.89 0.15 -6.80
CA ASN A 91 -7.82 0.45 -7.88
C ASN A 91 -8.46 -0.81 -8.47
N LYS A 92 -7.70 -1.90 -8.61
CA LYS A 92 -8.22 -3.18 -9.10
C LYS A 92 -9.30 -3.74 -8.17
N LEU A 93 -9.18 -3.53 -6.86
CA LEU A 93 -10.13 -4.04 -5.85
C LEU A 93 -11.37 -3.15 -5.66
N ILE A 94 -11.20 -1.83 -5.63
CA ILE A 94 -12.31 -0.90 -5.28
C ILE A 94 -13.45 -0.94 -6.29
N GLY A 95 -13.15 -1.15 -7.58
CA GLY A 95 -14.17 -1.26 -8.64
C GLY A 95 -15.13 -2.42 -8.39
N PRO A 96 -14.64 -3.66 -8.33
CA PRO A 96 -15.44 -4.85 -7.99
C PRO A 96 -16.18 -4.72 -6.65
N ILE A 97 -15.54 -4.19 -5.60
CA ILE A 97 -16.18 -4.00 -4.27
C ILE A 97 -17.40 -3.09 -4.38
N ASN A 98 -17.26 -1.94 -5.05
CA ASN A 98 -18.36 -0.99 -5.17
C ASN A 98 -19.51 -1.54 -6.02
N ARG A 99 -19.20 -2.35 -7.04
CA ARG A 99 -20.22 -3.02 -7.85
C ARG A 99 -20.96 -4.07 -7.03
N LEU A 100 -20.24 -4.93 -6.32
CA LEU A 100 -20.80 -5.94 -5.43
C LEU A 100 -21.72 -5.31 -4.39
N LYS A 101 -21.30 -4.19 -3.77
CA LYS A 101 -22.13 -3.47 -2.82
C LYS A 101 -23.47 -3.04 -3.42
N LYS A 102 -23.48 -2.50 -4.63
CA LYS A 102 -24.72 -2.08 -5.31
C LYS A 102 -25.61 -3.27 -5.64
N ASP A 103 -25.03 -4.36 -6.14
CA ASP A 103 -25.79 -5.57 -6.46
C ASP A 103 -26.43 -6.16 -5.19
N LEU A 104 -25.68 -6.21 -4.08
CA LEU A 104 -26.20 -6.65 -2.78
C LEU A 104 -27.29 -5.73 -2.23
N GLN A 105 -27.21 -4.42 -2.46
CA GLN A 105 -28.27 -3.48 -2.06
C GLN A 105 -29.58 -3.76 -2.81
N GLN A 106 -29.53 -4.01 -4.12
CA GLN A 106 -30.73 -4.35 -4.91
C GLN A 106 -31.37 -5.66 -4.41
N ILE A 107 -30.55 -6.66 -4.11
CA ILE A 107 -31.02 -7.92 -3.53
C ILE A 107 -31.66 -7.70 -2.16
N ALA A 108 -31.04 -6.86 -1.32
CA ALA A 108 -31.56 -6.52 0.01
C ALA A 108 -32.87 -5.71 -0.04
N GLU A 109 -33.09 -4.94 -1.11
CA GLU A 109 -34.33 -4.22 -1.39
C GLU A 109 -35.47 -5.13 -1.89
N GLY A 110 -35.19 -6.42 -2.12
CA GLY A 110 -36.19 -7.44 -2.43
C GLY A 110 -36.12 -7.97 -3.88
N ASP A 111 -35.22 -7.46 -4.72
CA ASP A 111 -35.01 -8.00 -6.06
C ASP A 111 -34.16 -9.28 -6.02
N ILE A 112 -34.79 -10.38 -5.62
CA ILE A 112 -34.20 -11.72 -5.61
C ILE A 112 -34.00 -12.31 -7.01
N SER A 113 -34.50 -11.66 -8.06
CA SER A 113 -34.26 -12.06 -9.45
C SER A 113 -32.91 -11.52 -9.95
N HIS A 114 -32.37 -10.48 -9.30
CA HIS A 114 -31.04 -9.95 -9.62
C HIS A 114 -29.96 -11.03 -9.43
N ARG A 115 -28.99 -11.08 -10.34
CA ARG A 115 -27.84 -11.99 -10.27
C ARG A 115 -26.55 -11.21 -10.39
N ILE A 116 -25.64 -11.45 -9.45
CA ILE A 116 -24.36 -10.77 -9.38
C ILE A 116 -23.45 -11.32 -10.48
N LYS A 117 -22.97 -10.45 -11.39
CA LYS A 117 -22.06 -10.82 -12.47
C LYS A 117 -20.70 -10.16 -12.29
N MET A 118 -19.67 -10.93 -11.97
CA MET A 118 -18.28 -10.47 -11.94
C MET A 118 -17.49 -11.01 -13.14
N ARG A 119 -16.33 -10.40 -13.41
CA ARG A 119 -15.44 -10.87 -14.47
C ARG A 119 -14.59 -12.02 -13.94
N GLU A 120 -14.25 -12.97 -14.82
CA GLU A 120 -13.27 -14.01 -14.49
C GLU A 120 -11.93 -13.36 -14.10
N GLY A 121 -11.42 -13.71 -12.93
CA GLY A 121 -10.18 -13.13 -12.36
C GLY A 121 -10.38 -11.91 -11.44
N ASP A 122 -11.61 -11.48 -11.17
CA ASP A 122 -11.89 -10.59 -10.03
C ASP A 122 -11.81 -11.41 -8.73
N ASP A 123 -11.07 -10.91 -7.73
CA ASP A 123 -10.85 -11.61 -6.44
C ASP A 123 -12.16 -11.85 -5.66
N LEU A 124 -13.25 -11.17 -6.03
CA LEU A 124 -14.56 -11.26 -5.40
C LEU A 124 -15.53 -12.20 -6.14
N LEU A 125 -15.11 -12.85 -7.22
CA LEU A 125 -15.94 -13.74 -8.03
C LEU A 125 -16.59 -14.85 -7.19
N PHE A 126 -15.82 -15.48 -6.31
CA PHE A 126 -16.30 -16.52 -5.40
C PHE A 126 -17.47 -16.03 -4.51
N ILE A 127 -17.42 -14.77 -4.06
CA ILE A 127 -18.50 -14.18 -3.24
C ILE A 127 -19.76 -14.02 -4.09
N ALA A 128 -19.62 -13.55 -5.34
CA ALA A 128 -20.75 -13.41 -6.26
C ALA A 128 -21.41 -14.77 -6.55
N GLU A 129 -20.62 -15.81 -6.79
CA GLU A 129 -21.11 -17.17 -7.01
C GLU A 129 -21.87 -17.72 -5.80
N LEU A 130 -21.32 -17.54 -4.60
CA LEU A 130 -21.95 -18.01 -3.37
C LEU A 130 -23.29 -17.32 -3.13
N VAL A 131 -23.38 -16.01 -3.38
CA VAL A 131 -24.64 -15.26 -3.25
C VAL A 131 -25.67 -15.72 -4.28
N ASN A 132 -25.28 -15.87 -5.54
CA ASN A 132 -26.19 -16.38 -6.57
C ASN A 132 -26.73 -17.78 -6.20
N LYS A 133 -25.87 -18.66 -5.68
CA LYS A 133 -26.28 -20.00 -5.21
C LYS A 133 -27.30 -19.94 -4.07
N ILE A 134 -27.20 -18.95 -3.18
CA ILE A 134 -28.18 -18.73 -2.10
C ILE A 134 -29.52 -18.27 -2.69
N LEU A 135 -29.50 -17.37 -3.67
CA LEU A 135 -30.69 -16.87 -4.34
C LEU A 135 -31.42 -17.98 -5.12
N ASP A 136 -30.67 -18.85 -5.80
CA ASP A 136 -31.22 -19.98 -6.54
C ASP A 136 -31.89 -21.02 -5.64
N ARG A 137 -31.47 -21.13 -4.37
CA ARG A 137 -32.07 -22.07 -3.40
C ARG A 137 -33.37 -21.55 -2.76
N LYS A 138 -33.63 -20.24 -2.87
CA LYS A 138 -34.83 -19.59 -2.31
C LYS A 138 -35.90 -19.25 -3.36
N SER A 139 -35.63 -19.53 -4.65
CA SER A 139 -36.63 -19.51 -5.72
C SER A 139 -37.30 -20.88 -5.87
#